data_AF-A0A0S1YAJ4-F1
#
_entry.id   AF-A0A0S1YAJ4-F1
#
_cell.length_a   1.000
_cell.length_b   1.000
_cell.length_c   1.000
_cell.angle_alpha   90.00
_cell.angle_beta   90.00
_cell.angle_gamma   90.00
#
_symmetry.space_group_name_H-M   'P 1'
#
loop_
_entity.id
_entity.type
_entity.pdbx_description
1 polymer ?
#
loop_
_entity_poly.entity_id
_entity_poly.type
_entity_poly.pdbx_seq_one_letter_code
_entity_poly.pdbx_strand_id
1 'polypeptide(L)' 'MAVNTQVTEAVPNPGKPPKKIRISVRLSLDVVEGFRATGHGWQARVNQVLKDWLQARSAMQQERDMNKT' A
#
# COMPACT_ATOMS: atom_id res chain seq x y z
N MET A 1 19.58 -15.15 14.43
CA MET A 1 19.25 -15.46 13.03
C MET A 1 18.14 -14.52 12.57
N ALA A 2 18.48 -13.44 11.87
CA ALA A 2 17.50 -12.56 11.24
C ALA A 2 18.06 -12.14 9.88
N VAL A 3 17.77 -12.95 8.87
CA VAL A 3 18.17 -12.69 7.48
C VAL A 3 16.98 -12.05 6.78
N ASN A 4 16.89 -10.73 6.79
CA ASN A 4 16.00 -9.98 5.92
C ASN A 4 16.82 -9.37 4.78
N THR A 5 17.28 -10.24 3.90
CA THR A 5 17.91 -9.91 2.62
C THR A 5 16.85 -9.42 1.63
N GLN A 6 17.31 -8.62 0.66
CA GLN A 6 16.62 -8.08 -0.52
C GLN A 6 16.05 -6.65 -0.38
N VAL A 7 16.98 -5.72 -0.19
CA VAL A 7 16.97 -4.46 -0.93
C VAL A 7 17.40 -4.75 -2.37
N THR A 8 16.42 -4.90 -3.28
CA THR A 8 16.68 -4.70 -4.72
C THR A 8 16.62 -3.19 -4.93
N GLU A 9 17.79 -2.56 -4.89
CA GLU A 9 17.97 -1.20 -5.41
C GLU A 9 17.99 -1.30 -6.94
N ALA A 10 16.80 -1.26 -7.55
CA ALA A 10 16.71 -0.97 -8.97
C ALA A 10 17.23 0.46 -9.15
N VAL A 11 18.36 0.61 -9.84
CA VAL A 11 18.97 1.89 -10.22
C VAL A 11 17.87 2.81 -10.78
N PRO A 12 17.54 3.94 -10.13
CA PRO A 12 16.53 4.84 -10.65
C PRO A 12 17.04 5.47 -11.94
N ASN A 13 16.29 5.29 -13.03
CA ASN A 13 16.49 6.03 -14.26
C ASN A 13 16.36 7.53 -13.96
N PRO A 14 17.37 8.37 -14.25
CA PRO A 14 17.32 9.79 -13.96
C PRO A 14 16.16 10.40 -14.77
N GLY A 15 15.09 10.81 -14.07
CA GLY A 15 13.93 11.47 -14.67
C GLY A 15 12.57 10.83 -14.38
N LYS A 16 12.49 9.70 -13.67
CA LYS A 16 11.19 9.19 -13.18
C LYS A 16 11.26 8.93 -11.68
N PRO A 17 10.52 9.68 -10.84
CA PRO A 17 10.48 9.37 -9.42
C PRO A 17 9.98 7.93 -9.24
N PRO A 18 10.53 7.17 -8.27
CA PRO A 18 10.06 5.82 -8.01
C PRO A 18 8.57 5.87 -7.68
N LYS A 19 7.72 5.32 -8.58
CA LYS A 19 6.26 5.33 -8.44
C LYS A 19 5.77 4.53 -7.23
N LYS A 20 6.65 3.77 -6.58
CA LYS A 20 6.38 2.91 -5.42
C LYS A 20 7.46 3.19 -4.38
N ILE A 21 7.05 3.81 -3.28
CA ILE A 21 7.93 4.04 -2.13
C ILE A 21 7.82 2.80 -1.24
N ARG A 22 8.96 2.16 -0.94
CA ARG A 22 9.01 1.06 0.02
C ARG A 22 8.90 1.66 1.43
N ILE A 23 7.73 1.51 2.05
CA ILE A 23 7.50 1.90 3.45
C ILE A 23 7.37 0.66 4.33
N SER A 24 8.03 0.66 5.48
CA SER A 24 7.90 -0.39 6.50
C SER A 24 6.78 -0.03 7.46
N VAL A 25 5.54 -0.36 7.10
CA VAL A 25 4.36 -0.15 7.95
C VAL A 25 4.11 -1.40 8.78
N ARG A 26 3.82 -1.22 10.07
CA ARG A 26 3.38 -2.30 10.96
C ARG A 26 1.89 -2.54 10.73
N LEU A 27 1.55 -3.75 10.28
CA LEU A 27 0.17 -4.23 10.15
C LEU A 27 -0.07 -5.31 11.21
N SER A 28 -1.31 -5.48 11.64
CA SER A 28 -1.70 -6.55 12.56
C SER A 28 -1.45 -7.93 11.94
N LEU A 29 -1.12 -8.91 12.78
CA LEU A 29 -0.77 -10.27 12.35
C LEU A 29 -1.91 -10.92 11.57
N ASP A 30 -3.15 -10.84 12.07
CA ASP A 30 -4.33 -11.45 11.45
C ASP A 30 -4.55 -10.97 10.00
N VAL A 31 -4.28 -9.68 9.77
CA VAL A 31 -4.41 -9.06 8.45
C VAL A 31 -3.33 -9.62 7.52
N VAL A 32 -2.07 -9.67 7.97
CA VAL A 32 -0.96 -10.19 7.17
C VAL A 32 -1.15 -11.67 6.85
N GLU A 33 -1.60 -12.47 7.81
CA GLU A 33 -1.87 -13.90 7.60
C GLU A 33 -3.01 -14.12 6.62
N GLY A 34 -4.12 -13.39 6.77
CA GLY A 34 -5.23 -13.43 5.82
C GLY A 34 -4.79 -13.09 4.39
N PHE A 35 -3.98 -12.05 4.22
CA PHE A 35 -3.45 -11.70 2.90
C PHE A 35 -2.43 -12.72 2.39
N ARG A 36 -1.54 -13.25 3.23
CA ARG A 36 -0.58 -14.29 2.84
C ARG A 36 -1.28 -15.56 2.37
N ALA A 37 -2.41 -15.94 2.99
CA ALA A 37 -3.23 -17.06 2.57
C ALA A 37 -3.80 -16.89 1.14
N THR A 38 -3.91 -15.66 0.63
CA THR A 38 -4.31 -15.40 -0.77
C THR A 38 -3.24 -15.80 -1.80
N GLY A 39 -2.05 -16.20 -1.35
CA GLY A 39 -0.97 -16.70 -2.20
C GLY A 39 -0.13 -15.61 -2.86
N HIS A 40 0.43 -15.93 -4.03
CA HIS A 40 1.36 -15.05 -4.74
C HIS A 40 0.72 -13.67 -5.03
N GLY A 41 1.49 -12.60 -4.82
CA GLY A 41 1.04 -11.23 -5.07
C GLY A 41 0.20 -10.60 -3.95
N TRP A 42 0.15 -11.20 -2.74
CA TRP A 42 -0.60 -10.63 -1.61
C TRP A 42 -0.22 -9.18 -1.26
N GLN A 43 1.05 -8.78 -1.40
CA GLN A 43 1.47 -7.39 -1.21
C GLN A 43 0.83 -6.44 -2.22
N ALA A 44 0.71 -6.86 -3.49
CA ALA A 44 0.03 -6.07 -4.51
C ALA A 44 -1.48 -5.97 -4.21
N ARG A 45 -2.10 -7.04 -3.68
CA ARG A 45 -3.50 -7.02 -3.24
C ARG A 45 -3.71 -6.05 -2.08
N VAL A 46 -2.86 -6.08 -1.05
CA VAL A 46 -2.89 -5.11 0.06
C VAL A 46 -2.82 -3.68 -0.47
N ASN A 47 -1.89 -3.43 -1.40
CA ASN A 47 -1.76 -2.11 -2.02
C ASN A 47 -3.02 -1.69 -2.81
N GLN A 48 -3.71 -2.62 -3.49
CA GLN A 48 -4.97 -2.30 -4.17
C GLN A 48 -6.09 -1.98 -3.17
N VAL A 49 -6.23 -2.76 -2.10
CA VAL A 49 -7.22 -2.50 -1.05
C VAL A 49 -7.02 -1.13 -0.41
N LEU A 50 -5.76 -0.75 -0.12
CA LEU A 50 -5.45 0.57 0.44
C LEU A 50 -5.79 1.70 -0.54
N LYS A 51 -5.55 1.50 -1.84
CA LYS A 51 -5.93 2.49 -2.87
C LYS A 51 -7.44 2.64 -2.97
N ASP A 52 -8.15 1.53 -3.02
CA ASP A 52 -9.61 1.51 -3.11
C ASP A 52 -10.25 2.18 -1.89
N TRP A 53 -9.74 1.89 -0.69
CA TRP A 53 -10.19 2.57 0.53
C TRP A 53 -9.95 4.08 0.50
N LEU A 54 -8.79 4.54 -0.02
CA LEU A 54 -8.52 5.96 -0.19
C LEU A 54 -9.50 6.61 -1.19
N GLN A 55 -9.80 5.95 -2.32
CA GLN A 55 -10.76 6.47 -3.30
C GLN A 55 -12.17 6.54 -2.72
N ALA A 56 -12.63 5.49 -2.06
CA ALA A 56 -13.92 5.46 -1.38
C ALA A 56 -14.02 6.56 -0.32
N ARG A 57 -12.96 6.76 0.48
CA ARG A 57 -12.91 7.81 1.49
C ARG A 57 -12.88 9.21 0.89
N SER A 58 -12.11 9.45 -0.18
CA SER A 58 -12.09 10.74 -0.87
C SER A 58 -13.46 11.09 -1.44
N ALA A 59 -14.15 10.13 -2.05
CA ALA A 59 -15.51 10.32 -2.56
C ALA A 59 -16.49 10.66 -1.41
N MET A 60 -16.40 9.97 -0.28
CA MET A 60 -17.25 10.23 0.89
C MET A 60 -16.92 11.55 1.61
N GLN A 61 -15.64 11.94 1.64
CA GLN A 61 -15.19 13.16 2.31
C GLN A 61 -15.58 14.41 1.50
N GLN A 62 -15.53 14.32 0.17
CA GLN A 62 -15.91 15.41 -0.72
C GLN A 62 -17.37 15.84 -0.56
N GLU A 63 -18.27 14.90 -0.27
CA GLU A 63 -19.67 15.19 0.07
C GLU A 63 -19.82 15.95 1.39
N ARG A 64 -19.00 15.60 2.41
CA ARG A 64 -19.05 16.26 3.73
C ARG A 64 -18.49 17.68 3.70
N ASP A 65 -17.49 17.92 2.86
CA ASP A 65 -16.90 19.24 2.69
C ASP A 65 -17.83 20.16 1.87
N MET A 66 -18.67 19.60 0.97
CA MET A 66 -19.69 20.34 0.22
C MET A 66 -20.95 20.71 1.03
N ASN A 67 -21.32 19.95 2.07
CA ASN A 67 -22.46 20.27 2.95
C ASN A 67 -22.08 21.19 4.13
N LYS A 68 -20.93 21.89 4.04
CA LYS A 68 -20.47 22.83 5.07
C LYS A 68 -20.32 24.27 4.54
N THR A 69 -21.03 24.63 3.48
CA THR A 69 -21.28 26.02 3.05
C THR A 69 -22.75 26.16 2.76
#